data_AF-A0A919Z688-F1
#
_entry.id   AF-A0A919Z688-F1
#
_cell.length_a   1.000
_cell.length_b   1.000
_cell.length_c   1.000
_cell.angle_alpha   90.00
_cell.angle_beta   90.00
_cell.angle_gamma   90.00
#
_symmetry.space_group_name_H-M   'P 1'
#
loop_
_entity.id
_entity.type
_entity.pdbx_description
1 polymer ?
#
loop_
_entity_poly.entity_id
_entity_poly.type
_entity_poly.pdbx_seq_one_letter_code
_entity_poly.pdbx_strand_id
1 'polypeptide(L)'
;MKELTKEEVQQMISLGKPITNSSIQNLDLYNKMLFEGEEVRTPVIFESCFLSNVDFAILQFYEEVVFQRCKVISAGFHGAYFYKGIVIEDCEFHDTLYFDCGGHNESPHLVKINQTDFYGYVDFFDSWFMGPVEIINCTFHAGTNLLCDMNDFEFPPLLVNNSGNLHLENERGY
;
A
#
# COMPACT_ATOMS: atom_id res chain seq x y z
N MET A 1 -6.06 -19.30 -11.20
CA MET A 1 -6.59 -18.12 -10.47
C MET A 1 -7.84 -17.65 -11.21
N LYS A 2 -8.93 -17.29 -10.52
CA LYS A 2 -10.15 -16.79 -11.19
C LYS A 2 -9.92 -15.33 -11.59
N GLU A 3 -10.26 -14.94 -12.82
CA GLU A 3 -10.27 -13.52 -13.17
C GLU A 3 -11.56 -12.86 -12.67
N LEU A 4 -11.42 -11.71 -12.00
CA LEU A 4 -12.55 -10.88 -11.54
C LEU A 4 -12.53 -9.55 -12.29
N THR A 5 -13.71 -9.06 -12.66
CA THR A 5 -13.80 -7.71 -13.21
C THR A 5 -13.63 -6.67 -12.10
N LYS A 6 -13.27 -5.45 -12.50
CA LYS A 6 -13.19 -4.31 -11.59
C LYS A 6 -14.50 -4.13 -10.80
N GLU A 7 -15.65 -4.22 -11.45
CA GLU A 7 -16.96 -4.03 -10.83
C GLU A 7 -17.28 -5.12 -9.81
N GLU A 8 -16.93 -6.39 -10.10
CA GLU A 8 -17.09 -7.49 -9.15
C GLU A 8 -16.25 -7.24 -7.89
N VAL A 9 -15.00 -6.79 -8.05
CA VAL A 9 -14.10 -6.48 -6.93
C VAL A 9 -14.62 -5.32 -6.12
N GLN A 10 -15.02 -4.21 -6.76
CA GLN A 10 -15.59 -3.05 -6.09
C GLN A 10 -16.85 -3.41 -5.30
N GLN A 11 -17.72 -4.26 -5.85
CA GLN A 11 -18.92 -4.73 -5.16
C GLN A 11 -18.57 -5.64 -3.97
N MET A 12 -17.51 -6.46 -4.06
CA MET A 12 -17.03 -7.25 -2.93
C MET A 12 -16.48 -6.36 -1.82
N ILE A 13 -15.66 -5.35 -2.17
CA ILE A 13 -15.10 -4.37 -1.25
C ILE A 13 -16.21 -3.57 -0.56
N SER A 14 -17.23 -3.11 -1.30
CA SER A 14 -18.35 -2.36 -0.71
C SER A 14 -19.18 -3.20 0.28
N LEU A 15 -19.05 -4.53 0.23
CA LEU A 15 -19.65 -5.47 1.18
C LEU A 15 -18.67 -5.91 2.28
N GLY A 16 -17.45 -5.35 2.33
CA GLY A 16 -16.39 -5.73 3.25
C GLY A 16 -15.92 -7.18 3.09
N LYS A 17 -16.08 -7.76 1.89
CA LYS A 17 -15.69 -9.15 1.63
C LYS A 17 -14.25 -9.23 1.12
N PRO A 18 -13.42 -10.12 1.69
CA PRO A 18 -12.07 -10.32 1.19
C PRO A 18 -12.10 -10.92 -0.22
N ILE A 19 -11.13 -10.53 -1.04
CA ILE A 19 -10.91 -11.05 -2.38
C ILE A 19 -9.75 -12.02 -2.31
N THR A 20 -10.01 -13.29 -2.65
CA THR A 20 -9.03 -14.37 -2.51
C THR A 20 -8.80 -15.12 -3.81
N ASN A 21 -7.57 -15.61 -4.04
CA ASN A 21 -7.22 -16.50 -5.15
C ASN A 21 -7.66 -16.01 -6.54
N SER A 22 -7.57 -14.69 -6.76
CA SER A 22 -8.15 -14.00 -7.91
C SER A 22 -7.13 -13.12 -8.64
N SER A 23 -7.30 -13.01 -9.95
CA SER A 23 -6.52 -12.16 -10.85
C SER A 23 -7.37 -10.95 -11.20
N ILE A 24 -6.85 -9.75 -11.00
CA ILE A 24 -7.57 -8.50 -11.18
C ILE A 24 -6.73 -7.57 -12.03
N GLN A 25 -7.36 -6.99 -13.06
CA GLN A 25 -6.74 -6.00 -13.93
C GLN A 25 -7.32 -4.61 -13.68
N ASN A 26 -6.45 -3.60 -13.60
CA ASN A 26 -6.82 -2.18 -13.52
C ASN A 26 -7.89 -1.88 -12.46
N LEU A 27 -7.51 -2.05 -11.20
CA LEU A 27 -8.37 -1.78 -10.05
C LEU A 27 -8.18 -0.34 -9.56
N ASP A 28 -9.28 0.40 -9.52
CA ASP A 28 -9.44 1.60 -8.71
C ASP A 28 -10.77 1.51 -7.95
N LEU A 29 -11.00 2.42 -7.00
CA LEU A 29 -12.25 2.50 -6.22
C LEU A 29 -13.08 3.74 -6.54
N TYR A 30 -12.88 4.36 -7.71
CA TYR A 30 -13.65 5.52 -8.13
C TYR A 30 -15.04 5.13 -8.65
N ASN A 31 -15.89 4.63 -7.76
CA ASN A 31 -17.27 4.24 -8.05
C ASN A 31 -18.25 4.92 -7.10
N LYS A 32 -18.84 6.04 -7.57
CA LYS A 32 -19.78 6.86 -6.80
C LYS A 32 -21.08 6.16 -6.39
N MET A 33 -21.37 4.98 -6.95
CA MET A 33 -22.53 4.17 -6.54
C MET A 33 -22.21 3.30 -5.32
N LEU A 34 -20.92 3.03 -5.07
CA LEU A 34 -20.46 2.11 -4.02
C LEU A 34 -19.67 2.82 -2.92
N PHE A 35 -19.02 3.94 -3.22
CA PHE A 35 -18.16 4.70 -2.32
C PHE A 35 -18.55 6.18 -2.30
N GLU A 36 -18.38 6.82 -1.15
CA GLU A 36 -18.75 8.22 -0.93
C GLU A 36 -17.53 9.13 -1.18
N GLY A 37 -17.44 9.66 -2.39
CA GLY A 37 -16.32 10.51 -2.78
C GLY A 37 -15.00 9.74 -2.79
N GLU A 38 -14.05 10.18 -1.97
CA GLU A 38 -12.71 9.58 -1.79
C GLU A 38 -12.66 8.65 -0.57
N GLU A 39 -13.76 8.52 0.17
CA GLU A 39 -13.80 7.75 1.41
C GLU A 39 -14.16 6.27 1.17
N VAL A 40 -13.34 5.38 1.71
CA VAL A 40 -13.56 3.93 1.75
C VAL A 40 -13.73 3.51 3.21
N ARG A 41 -14.97 3.15 3.57
CA ARG A 41 -15.38 2.83 4.95
C ARG A 41 -15.58 1.34 5.20
N THR A 42 -15.11 0.51 4.29
CA THR A 42 -15.11 -0.96 4.41
C THR A 42 -13.70 -1.50 4.29
N PRO A 43 -13.39 -2.66 4.90
CA PRO A 43 -12.08 -3.28 4.75
C PRO A 43 -11.76 -3.60 3.29
N VAL A 44 -10.51 -3.40 2.90
CA VAL A 44 -9.99 -3.76 1.58
C VAL A 44 -8.94 -4.85 1.76
N ILE A 45 -9.32 -6.10 1.50
CA ILE A 45 -8.49 -7.26 1.81
C ILE A 45 -8.27 -8.10 0.56
N PHE A 46 -7.00 -8.24 0.16
CA PHE A 46 -6.55 -9.13 -0.91
C PHE A 46 -5.68 -10.24 -0.35
N GLU A 47 -6.01 -11.50 -0.67
CA GLU A 47 -5.23 -12.66 -0.27
C GLU A 47 -4.92 -13.58 -1.45
N SER A 48 -3.64 -13.90 -1.65
CA SER A 48 -3.23 -14.84 -2.72
C SER A 48 -3.71 -14.38 -4.10
N CYS A 49 -3.66 -13.08 -4.35
CA CYS A 49 -4.15 -12.44 -5.57
C CYS A 49 -3.01 -12.01 -6.50
N PHE A 50 -3.33 -11.95 -7.79
CA PHE A 50 -2.51 -11.28 -8.79
C PHE A 50 -3.17 -9.96 -9.18
N LEU A 51 -2.47 -8.85 -8.98
CA LEU A 51 -2.96 -7.49 -9.18
C LEU A 51 -2.11 -6.81 -10.25
N SER A 52 -2.64 -6.56 -11.44
CA SER A 52 -1.83 -5.97 -12.51
C SER A 52 -1.59 -4.47 -12.32
N ASN A 53 -2.61 -3.75 -11.88
CA ASN A 53 -2.56 -2.31 -11.65
C ASN A 53 -3.57 -2.00 -10.56
N VAL A 54 -3.12 -1.38 -9.47
CA VAL A 54 -3.95 -0.89 -8.37
C VAL A 54 -3.71 0.61 -8.23
N ASP A 55 -4.76 1.40 -8.40
CA ASP A 55 -4.74 2.84 -8.20
C ASP A 55 -5.64 3.22 -7.03
N PHE A 56 -5.02 3.50 -5.89
CA PHE A 56 -5.68 4.02 -4.69
C PHE A 56 -5.26 5.46 -4.40
N ALA A 57 -4.80 6.20 -5.41
CA ALA A 57 -4.37 7.57 -5.21
C ALA A 57 -5.52 8.44 -4.66
N ILE A 58 -5.20 9.33 -3.72
CA ILE A 58 -6.14 10.32 -3.17
C ILE A 58 -7.37 9.64 -2.50
N LEU A 59 -7.24 8.40 -2.02
CA LEU A 59 -8.30 7.71 -1.28
C LEU A 59 -8.04 7.73 0.22
N GLN A 60 -9.11 7.81 1.00
CA GLN A 60 -9.08 7.79 2.46
C GLN A 60 -9.74 6.51 2.97
N PHE A 61 -8.94 5.60 3.52
CA PHE A 61 -9.38 4.34 4.08
C PHE A 61 -9.59 4.47 5.59
N TYR A 62 -10.84 4.31 6.04
CA TYR A 62 -11.22 4.34 7.46
C TYR A 62 -11.22 2.96 8.12
N GLU A 63 -11.05 1.91 7.32
CA GLU A 63 -10.92 0.52 7.76
C GLU A 63 -9.60 -0.07 7.24
N GLU A 64 -9.26 -1.26 7.72
CA GLU A 64 -7.99 -1.91 7.39
C GLU A 64 -7.83 -2.15 5.86
N VAL A 65 -6.61 -1.93 5.38
CA VAL A 65 -6.18 -2.31 4.04
C VAL A 65 -5.12 -3.39 4.17
N VAL A 66 -5.35 -4.53 3.52
CA VAL A 66 -4.52 -5.73 3.67
C VAL A 66 -4.18 -6.32 2.31
N PHE A 67 -2.89 -6.53 2.08
CA PHE A 67 -2.35 -7.34 1.00
C PHE A 67 -1.56 -8.49 1.60
N GLN A 68 -1.97 -9.73 1.33
CA GLN A 68 -1.29 -10.91 1.83
C GLN A 68 -1.04 -11.94 0.74
N ARG A 69 0.19 -12.45 0.59
CA ARG A 69 0.54 -13.43 -0.46
C ARG A 69 0.22 -12.93 -1.87
N CYS A 70 0.30 -11.62 -2.09
CA CYS A 70 -0.11 -11.01 -3.35
C CYS A 70 1.11 -10.75 -4.24
N LYS A 71 0.90 -10.92 -5.55
CA LYS A 71 1.81 -10.40 -6.57
C LYS A 71 1.18 -9.17 -7.22
N VAL A 72 1.83 -8.04 -7.08
CA VAL A 72 1.38 -6.74 -7.57
C VAL A 72 2.36 -6.26 -8.63
N ILE A 73 1.87 -5.99 -9.84
CA ILE A 73 2.73 -5.46 -10.90
C ILE A 73 2.98 -3.97 -10.66
N SER A 74 1.92 -3.15 -10.71
CA SER A 74 1.98 -1.72 -10.42
C SER A 74 0.96 -1.35 -9.34
N ALA A 75 1.36 -0.48 -8.41
CA ALA A 75 0.45 0.12 -7.42
C ALA A 75 0.80 1.58 -7.13
N GLY A 76 -0.23 2.42 -7.01
CA GLY A 76 -0.12 3.83 -6.67
C GLY A 76 -0.98 4.17 -5.46
N PHE A 77 -0.34 4.63 -4.39
CA PHE A 77 -0.96 5.12 -3.15
C PHE A 77 -0.65 6.60 -2.92
N HIS A 78 -0.34 7.34 -3.99
CA HIS A 78 -0.06 8.77 -3.94
C HIS A 78 -1.21 9.53 -3.27
N GLY A 79 -0.93 10.23 -2.18
CA GLY A 79 -1.96 10.96 -1.43
C GLY A 79 -3.01 10.08 -0.75
N ALA A 80 -2.76 8.78 -0.62
CA ALA A 80 -3.67 7.89 0.11
C ALA A 80 -3.51 8.04 1.63
N TYR A 81 -4.59 7.85 2.36
CA TYR A 81 -4.61 7.83 3.83
C TYR A 81 -5.14 6.48 4.33
N PHE A 82 -4.38 5.79 5.18
CA PHE A 82 -4.80 4.53 5.78
C PHE A 82 -5.01 4.71 7.28
N TYR A 83 -6.11 5.31 7.70
CA TYR A 83 -6.32 5.72 9.11
C TYR A 83 -6.17 4.57 10.11
N LYS A 84 -6.63 3.36 9.77
CA LYS A 84 -6.43 2.15 10.58
C LYS A 84 -5.19 1.32 10.20
N GLY A 85 -4.26 1.93 9.48
CA GLY A 85 -3.04 1.31 8.98
C GLY A 85 -3.24 0.48 7.73
N ILE A 86 -2.11 0.03 7.18
CA ILE A 86 -2.03 -0.88 6.04
C ILE A 86 -1.11 -2.06 6.41
N VAL A 87 -1.51 -3.26 6.00
CA VAL A 87 -0.72 -4.48 6.16
C VAL A 87 -0.35 -5.02 4.79
N ILE A 88 0.95 -5.16 4.55
CA ILE A 88 1.53 -5.79 3.36
C ILE A 88 2.41 -6.93 3.85
N GLU A 89 2.04 -8.18 3.55
CA GLU A 89 2.74 -9.35 4.07
C GLU A 89 2.90 -10.46 3.04
N ASP A 90 4.13 -10.98 2.91
CA ASP A 90 4.46 -12.06 1.97
C ASP A 90 4.11 -11.68 0.52
N CYS A 91 4.44 -10.45 0.10
CA CYS A 91 4.06 -9.89 -1.19
C CYS A 91 5.25 -9.66 -2.12
N GLU A 92 4.97 -9.51 -3.41
CA GLU A 92 5.91 -9.04 -4.43
C GLU A 92 5.34 -7.79 -5.12
N PHE A 93 6.11 -6.71 -5.19
CA PHE A 93 5.80 -5.51 -5.99
C PHE A 93 6.83 -5.37 -7.10
N HIS A 94 6.39 -5.39 -8.37
CA HIS A 94 7.30 -5.48 -9.51
C HIS A 94 7.76 -4.12 -10.06
N ASP A 95 6.85 -3.15 -10.12
CA ASP A 95 7.13 -1.77 -10.54
C ASP A 95 7.28 -0.83 -9.33
N THR A 96 7.51 0.45 -9.62
CA THR A 96 7.60 1.50 -8.60
C THR A 96 6.29 1.57 -7.80
N LEU A 97 6.43 1.61 -6.48
CA LEU A 97 5.32 1.83 -5.56
C LEU A 97 5.37 3.25 -5.00
N TYR A 98 4.29 4.00 -5.21
CA TYR A 98 4.15 5.37 -4.73
C TYR A 98 3.38 5.38 -3.41
N PHE A 99 4.07 5.57 -2.29
CA PHE A 99 3.54 5.85 -0.97
C PHE A 99 3.64 7.36 -0.64
N ASP A 100 3.84 8.23 -1.61
CA ASP A 100 4.16 9.64 -1.40
C ASP A 100 2.94 10.52 -1.02
N CYS A 101 3.22 11.67 -0.39
CA CYS A 101 2.27 12.75 -0.09
C CYS A 101 1.02 12.36 0.74
N GLY A 102 1.15 11.45 1.71
CA GLY A 102 0.00 10.89 2.45
C GLY A 102 0.22 10.72 3.95
N GLY A 103 -0.89 10.63 4.69
CA GLY A 103 -0.93 10.25 6.11
C GLY A 103 -1.27 8.77 6.24
N HIS A 104 -0.28 7.92 6.47
CA HIS A 104 -0.45 6.46 6.27
C HIS A 104 -1.02 5.71 7.47
N ASN A 105 -1.18 6.35 8.62
CA ASN A 105 -1.84 5.81 9.80
C ASN A 105 -2.05 6.83 10.90
N GLU A 106 -3.07 6.63 11.73
CA GLU A 106 -3.25 7.31 13.02
C GLU A 106 -2.87 6.39 14.18
N SER A 107 -2.23 6.92 15.22
CA SER A 107 -2.00 6.16 16.46
C SER A 107 -3.33 5.68 17.07
N PRO A 108 -3.44 4.41 17.52
CA PRO A 108 -2.36 3.43 17.71
C PRO A 108 -2.17 2.45 16.54
N HIS A 109 -2.72 2.74 15.36
CA HIS A 109 -2.78 1.81 14.25
C HIS A 109 -1.44 1.67 13.51
N LEU A 110 -1.15 0.46 13.05
CA LEU A 110 0.15 0.07 12.54
C LEU A 110 0.19 0.09 11.02
N VAL A 111 1.24 0.71 10.45
CA VAL A 111 1.71 0.36 9.10
C VAL A 111 2.66 -0.83 9.23
N LYS A 112 2.29 -1.98 8.67
CA LYS A 112 3.11 -3.20 8.71
C LYS A 112 3.47 -3.64 7.30
N ILE A 113 4.76 -3.72 7.02
CA ILE A 113 5.31 -4.31 5.80
C ILE A 113 6.26 -5.44 6.21
N ASN A 114 5.92 -6.68 5.88
CA ASN A 114 6.68 -7.85 6.34
C ASN A 114 6.93 -8.84 5.21
N GLN A 115 8.13 -9.41 5.14
CA GLN A 115 8.48 -10.46 4.18
C GLN A 115 8.07 -10.10 2.74
N THR A 116 8.37 -8.89 2.31
CA THR A 116 7.93 -8.36 1.01
C THR A 116 9.13 -7.97 0.15
N ASP A 117 9.09 -8.39 -1.12
CA ASP A 117 10.10 -8.03 -2.11
C ASP A 117 9.57 -6.90 -3.00
N PHE A 118 10.30 -5.80 -3.02
CA PHE A 118 10.07 -4.64 -3.89
C PHE A 118 11.13 -4.63 -4.98
N TYR A 119 10.76 -5.07 -6.19
CA TYR A 119 11.65 -5.07 -7.34
C TYR A 119 11.82 -3.66 -7.92
N GLY A 120 10.75 -2.86 -7.92
CA GLY A 120 10.79 -1.44 -8.23
C GLY A 120 11.17 -0.56 -7.04
N TYR A 121 11.34 0.74 -7.31
CA TYR A 121 11.63 1.73 -6.27
C TYR A 121 10.40 1.96 -5.40
N VAL A 122 10.58 2.20 -4.10
CA VAL A 122 9.46 2.58 -3.21
C VAL A 122 9.62 4.03 -2.79
N ASP A 123 8.67 4.87 -3.18
CA ASP A 123 8.68 6.31 -2.93
C ASP A 123 7.81 6.65 -1.73
N PHE A 124 8.43 7.08 -0.63
CA PHE A 124 7.78 7.58 0.57
C PHE A 124 7.81 9.11 0.66
N PHE A 125 8.22 9.83 -0.39
CA PHE A 125 8.39 11.30 -0.32
C PHE A 125 7.19 12.01 0.33
N ASP A 126 7.44 12.89 1.29
CA ASP A 126 6.40 13.67 1.99
C ASP A 126 5.33 12.77 2.65
N SER A 127 5.76 11.62 3.18
CA SER A 127 4.92 10.73 3.98
C SER A 127 4.93 11.15 5.45
N TRP A 128 3.76 11.08 6.06
CA TRP A 128 3.59 11.31 7.49
C TRP A 128 2.99 10.07 8.17
N PHE A 129 3.70 9.55 9.16
CA PHE A 129 3.30 8.40 9.97
C PHE A 129 3.01 8.83 11.41
N MET A 130 1.73 8.92 11.77
CA MET A 130 1.31 9.29 13.13
C MET A 130 1.18 8.09 14.05
N GLY A 131 1.12 6.87 13.52
CA GLY A 131 1.14 5.63 14.31
C GLY A 131 2.46 4.87 14.19
N PRO A 132 2.59 3.71 14.85
CA PRO A 132 3.76 2.85 14.70
C PRO A 132 3.96 2.38 13.25
N VAL A 133 5.21 2.16 12.86
CA VAL A 133 5.61 1.61 11.56
C VAL A 133 6.56 0.43 11.79
N GLU A 134 6.24 -0.70 11.20
CA GLU A 134 7.06 -1.92 11.21
C GLU A 134 7.38 -2.34 9.78
N ILE A 135 8.67 -2.35 9.42
CA ILE A 135 9.15 -2.86 8.13
C ILE A 135 10.20 -3.92 8.43
N ILE A 136 9.87 -5.19 8.16
CA ILE A 136 10.63 -6.34 8.65
C ILE A 136 10.85 -7.35 7.53
N ASN A 137 12.07 -7.87 7.40
CA ASN A 137 12.45 -8.89 6.42
C ASN A 137 12.08 -8.52 4.97
N CYS A 138 12.19 -7.24 4.60
CA CYS A 138 11.86 -6.77 3.25
C CYS A 138 13.11 -6.60 2.40
N THR A 139 12.96 -6.77 1.08
CA THR A 139 14.03 -6.52 0.11
C THR A 139 13.64 -5.37 -0.81
N PHE A 140 14.44 -4.30 -0.82
CA PHE A 140 14.27 -3.15 -1.71
C PHE A 140 15.31 -3.22 -2.82
N HIS A 141 15.02 -3.95 -3.90
CA HIS A 141 15.98 -4.22 -4.98
C HIS A 141 16.44 -2.93 -5.69
N ALA A 142 15.52 -2.00 -5.95
CA ALA A 142 15.81 -0.70 -6.54
C ALA A 142 15.95 0.43 -5.49
N GLY A 143 15.92 0.10 -4.20
CA GLY A 143 16.00 1.06 -3.10
C GLY A 143 14.71 1.82 -2.80
N THR A 144 14.81 2.72 -1.83
CA THR A 144 13.72 3.56 -1.33
C THR A 144 14.29 4.80 -0.62
N ASN A 145 13.51 5.88 -0.52
CA ASN A 145 13.78 7.07 0.28
C ASN A 145 13.14 7.02 1.68
N LEU A 146 12.74 5.84 2.17
CA LEU A 146 12.10 5.67 3.48
C LEU A 146 12.81 6.42 4.63
N LEU A 147 14.14 6.42 4.65
CA LEU A 147 14.96 7.05 5.70
C LEU A 147 15.64 8.35 5.27
N CYS A 148 15.12 9.01 4.23
CA CYS A 148 15.50 10.38 3.90
C CYS A 148 14.77 11.37 4.83
N ASP A 149 15.34 12.56 5.00
CA ASP A 149 14.87 13.60 5.95
C ASP A 149 13.47 14.18 5.63
N MET A 150 12.88 13.79 4.50
CA MET A 150 11.60 14.31 4.00
C MET A 150 10.38 13.54 4.52
N ASN A 151 10.59 12.50 5.33
CA ASN A 151 9.51 11.67 5.87
C ASN A 151 9.41 11.88 7.38
N ASP A 152 8.18 12.06 7.87
CA ASP A 152 7.91 12.35 9.27
C ASP A 152 7.36 11.11 10.00
N PHE A 153 8.05 10.72 11.06
CA PHE A 153 7.64 9.62 11.94
C PHE A 153 7.41 10.14 13.37
N GLU A 154 6.18 10.04 13.89
CA GLU A 154 5.91 10.39 15.29
C GLU A 154 6.55 9.39 16.28
N PHE A 155 6.71 8.15 15.84
CA PHE A 155 7.38 7.07 16.57
C PHE A 155 8.55 6.54 15.73
N PRO A 156 9.72 6.24 16.32
CA PRO A 156 10.81 5.62 15.57
C PRO A 156 10.33 4.33 14.88
N PRO A 157 10.53 4.19 13.55
CA PRO A 157 10.09 2.99 12.85
C PRO A 157 10.93 1.78 13.30
N LEU A 158 10.27 0.63 13.44
CA LEU A 158 10.95 -0.64 13.68
C LEU A 158 11.40 -1.24 12.35
N LEU A 159 12.71 -1.25 12.12
CA LEU A 159 13.33 -1.75 10.90
C LEU A 159 14.23 -2.94 11.23
N VAL A 160 13.89 -4.14 10.75
CA VAL A 160 14.59 -5.37 11.13
C VAL A 160 14.83 -6.24 9.90
N ASN A 161 16.09 -6.64 9.69
CA ASN A 161 16.49 -7.54 8.60
C ASN A 161 16.05 -7.10 7.20
N ASN A 162 15.97 -5.80 6.95
CA ASN A 162 15.72 -5.28 5.61
C ASN A 162 17.00 -5.22 4.79
N SER A 163 16.90 -5.41 3.48
CA SER A 163 18.01 -5.28 2.54
C SER A 163 17.69 -4.32 1.41
N GLY A 164 18.72 -3.75 0.78
CA GLY A 164 18.59 -2.66 -0.20
C GLY A 164 19.00 -1.30 0.36
N ASN A 165 18.99 -0.27 -0.49
CA ASN A 165 19.31 1.10 -0.07
C ASN A 165 18.05 1.82 0.42
N LEU A 166 18.01 2.18 1.71
CA LEU A 166 16.86 2.87 2.34
C LEU A 166 16.98 4.40 2.36
N HIS A 167 18.07 4.95 1.82
CA HIS A 167 18.37 6.38 1.72
C HIS A 167 18.57 6.82 0.27
N LEU A 168 17.98 6.10 -0.69
CA LEU A 168 18.09 6.46 -2.09
C LEU A 168 17.06 7.54 -2.40
N GLU A 169 17.50 8.78 -2.60
CA GLU A 169 16.61 9.81 -3.14
C GLU A 169 16.26 9.48 -4.59
N ASN A 170 14.99 9.66 -4.94
CA ASN A 170 14.54 9.59 -6.32
C ASN A 170 15.16 10.76 -7.10
N GLU A 171 15.63 10.54 -8.33
CA GLU A 171 16.15 11.59 -9.23
C GLU A 171 15.07 12.60 -9.69
N ARG A 172 13.91 12.63 -9.04
CA ARG A 172 12.93 13.71 -9.15
C ARG A 172 13.56 14.97 -8.54
N GLY A 173 14.46 15.58 -9.30
CA GLY A 173 14.98 16.91 -9.02
C GLY A 173 13.81 17.87 -8.89
N TYR A 174 13.62 18.38 -7.68
CA TYR A 174 12.78 19.55 -7.43
C TYR A 174 13.45 20.80 -8.01
#